data_AF-A0A973SIT5-F1
#
_entry.id   AF-A0A973SIT5-F1
#
_cell.length_a   1.000
_cell.length_b   1.000
_cell.length_c   1.000
_cell.angle_alpha   90.00
_cell.angle_beta   90.00
_cell.angle_gamma   90.00
#
_symmetry.space_group_name_H-M   'P 1'
#
loop_
_entity.id
_entity.type
_entity.pdbx_description
1 polymer ?
#
loop_
_entity_poly.entity_id
_entity_poly.type
_entity_poly.pdbx_seq_one_letter_code
_entity_poly.pdbx_strand_id
1 'polypeptide(L)'
;MRLAEVLGEPPAPDGTWETEAAYLSAAALRRRVPPDELAGRVRAADGVTGVEVRPNGFLRIVVGVPGELVESLRPPRIPEPGWPDFPRTWDNPGFVVRYAHARACAVLRWAGALGVPLDGFRPELLDGVFDRRVLRVLAELPGRAVSRDPAWESFLVRLALAYHDAHEHAPAVPVGDEPVRPLHTARVRLAEVVREVLIGPERL
;
A
#
# COMPACT_ATOMS: atom_id res chain seq x y z
N MET A 1 -0.89 2.53 -12.03
CA MET A 1 -1.22 1.27 -12.73
C MET A 1 -2.72 1.17 -13.10
N ARG A 2 -3.07 0.96 -14.38
CA ARG A 2 -4.48 0.85 -14.87
C ARG A 2 -5.05 -0.59 -14.83
N LEU A 3 -4.52 -1.45 -13.96
CA LEU A 3 -4.91 -2.87 -13.92
C LEU A 3 -6.41 -3.05 -13.62
N ALA A 4 -6.97 -2.19 -12.75
CA ALA A 4 -8.40 -2.21 -12.44
C ALA A 4 -9.29 -1.89 -13.66
N GLU A 5 -8.84 -1.06 -14.60
CA GLU A 5 -9.59 -0.73 -15.82
C GLU A 5 -9.66 -1.93 -16.76
N VAL A 6 -8.53 -2.61 -16.97
CA VAL A 6 -8.46 -3.81 -17.82
C VAL A 6 -9.32 -4.94 -17.24
N LEU A 7 -9.22 -5.15 -15.92
CA LEU A 7 -9.99 -6.16 -15.20
C LEU A 7 -11.47 -5.78 -15.07
N GLY A 8 -11.81 -4.49 -15.09
CA GLY A 8 -13.15 -3.97 -14.82
C GLY A 8 -13.52 -3.96 -13.33
N GLU A 9 -12.58 -4.35 -12.46
CA GLU A 9 -12.69 -4.30 -11.01
C GLU A 9 -11.28 -4.22 -10.40
N PRO A 10 -11.13 -3.67 -9.18
CA PRO A 10 -9.85 -3.68 -8.50
C PRO A 10 -9.43 -5.12 -8.17
N PRO A 11 -8.20 -5.54 -8.51
CA PRO A 11 -7.70 -6.84 -8.09
C PRO A 11 -7.33 -6.85 -6.61
N ALA A 12 -7.29 -8.02 -5.99
CA ALA A 12 -6.83 -8.20 -4.62
C ALA A 12 -5.34 -8.55 -4.59
N PRO A 13 -4.52 -8.04 -3.66
CA PRO A 13 -3.14 -8.49 -3.51
C PRO A 13 -3.08 -9.97 -3.08
N ASP A 14 -2.15 -10.72 -3.66
CA ASP A 14 -1.86 -12.14 -3.40
C ASP A 14 -0.52 -12.29 -2.65
N GLY A 15 -0.49 -13.16 -1.64
CA GLY A 15 0.72 -13.43 -0.85
C GLY A 15 1.21 -12.25 0.02
N THR A 16 2.51 -12.28 0.33
CA THR A 16 3.18 -11.36 1.28
C THR A 16 3.88 -10.18 0.59
N TRP A 17 4.19 -10.30 -0.70
CA TRP A 17 5.01 -9.38 -1.51
C TRP A 17 6.47 -9.23 -1.07
N GLU A 18 6.98 -10.08 -0.18
CA GLU A 18 8.39 -9.97 0.24
C GLU A 18 9.35 -10.16 -0.95
N THR A 19 9.07 -11.15 -1.79
CA THR A 19 9.86 -11.49 -2.97
C THR A 19 9.22 -11.02 -4.27
N GLU A 20 7.90 -11.18 -4.39
CA GLU A 20 7.15 -10.94 -5.63
C GLU A 20 5.82 -10.26 -5.33
N ALA A 21 5.58 -9.11 -5.96
CA ALA A 21 4.31 -8.42 -5.88
C ALA A 21 3.33 -8.99 -6.89
N ALA A 22 2.29 -9.63 -6.37
CA ALA A 22 1.27 -10.27 -7.19
C ALA A 22 -0.14 -9.88 -6.76
N TYR A 23 -1.04 -9.91 -7.72
CA TYR A 23 -2.46 -9.71 -7.57
C TYR A 23 -3.21 -10.98 -7.99
N LEU A 24 -4.38 -11.19 -7.39
CA LEU A 24 -5.33 -12.22 -7.74
C LEU A 24 -6.63 -11.57 -8.23
N SER A 25 -7.16 -12.05 -9.34
CA SER A 25 -8.41 -11.56 -9.90
C SER A 25 -9.33 -12.70 -10.34
N ALA A 26 -10.61 -12.58 -9.97
CA ALA A 26 -11.70 -13.43 -10.45
C ALA A 26 -12.49 -12.77 -11.60
N ALA A 27 -11.97 -11.69 -12.19
CA ALA A 27 -12.69 -10.85 -13.14
C ALA A 27 -13.16 -11.62 -14.38
N ALA A 28 -12.37 -12.58 -14.88
CA ALA A 28 -12.76 -13.44 -16.01
C ALA A 28 -14.08 -14.18 -15.72
N LEU A 29 -14.18 -14.80 -14.53
CA LEU A 29 -15.36 -15.54 -14.10
C LEU A 29 -16.57 -14.61 -13.90
N ARG A 30 -16.37 -13.51 -13.18
CA ARG A 30 -17.44 -12.54 -12.88
C ARG A 30 -18.02 -11.91 -14.15
N ARG A 31 -17.17 -11.65 -15.14
CA ARG A 31 -17.53 -11.05 -16.43
C ARG A 31 -17.90 -12.07 -17.50
N ARG A 32 -17.78 -13.37 -17.21
CA ARG A 32 -18.04 -14.47 -18.16
C ARG A 32 -17.22 -14.36 -19.46
N VAL A 33 -15.95 -13.96 -19.33
CA VAL A 33 -14.99 -13.90 -20.44
C VAL A 33 -14.00 -15.07 -20.30
N PRO A 34 -13.55 -15.70 -21.40
CA PRO A 34 -12.50 -16.72 -21.33
C PRO A 34 -11.27 -16.21 -20.56
N PRO A 35 -10.77 -16.94 -19.53
CA PRO A 35 -9.63 -16.50 -18.73
C PRO A 35 -8.38 -16.17 -19.55
N ASP A 36 -8.09 -16.95 -20.60
CA ASP A 36 -6.95 -16.72 -21.49
C ASP A 36 -7.06 -15.42 -22.30
N GLU A 37 -8.27 -15.06 -22.72
CA GLU A 37 -8.53 -13.80 -23.43
C GLU A 37 -8.31 -12.59 -22.50
N LEU A 38 -8.83 -12.66 -21.27
CA LEU A 38 -8.56 -11.61 -20.28
C LEU A 38 -7.06 -11.57 -19.92
N ALA A 39 -6.41 -12.72 -19.76
CA ALA A 39 -4.99 -12.79 -19.46
C ALA A 39 -4.15 -12.15 -20.57
N GLY A 40 -4.51 -12.36 -21.85
CA GLY A 40 -3.86 -11.70 -22.99
C GLY A 40 -3.91 -10.18 -22.90
N ARG A 41 -5.08 -9.61 -22.56
CA ARG A 41 -5.23 -8.16 -22.35
C ARG A 41 -4.43 -7.65 -21.15
N VAL A 42 -4.41 -8.40 -20.05
CA VAL A 42 -3.66 -8.02 -18.83
C VAL A 42 -2.15 -8.07 -19.07
N ARG A 43 -1.63 -9.02 -19.85
CA ARG A 43 -0.21 -9.07 -20.21
C ARG A 43 0.25 -7.85 -21.00
N ALA A 44 -0.65 -7.20 -21.75
CA ALA A 44 -0.36 -5.98 -22.48
C ALA A 44 -0.45 -4.70 -21.63
N ALA A 45 -0.84 -4.82 -20.35
CA ALA A 45 -0.96 -3.67 -19.45
C ALA A 45 0.41 -3.26 -18.88
N ASP A 46 0.63 -1.95 -18.77
CA ASP A 46 1.86 -1.38 -18.19
C ASP A 46 2.10 -1.88 -16.76
N GLY A 47 3.37 -2.17 -16.45
CA GLY A 47 3.81 -2.63 -15.13
C GLY A 47 3.60 -4.12 -14.86
N VAL A 48 2.85 -4.84 -15.71
CA VAL A 48 2.64 -6.30 -15.60
C VAL A 48 3.86 -7.05 -16.15
N THR A 49 4.43 -7.92 -15.33
CA THR A 49 5.59 -8.75 -15.68
C THR A 49 5.26 -10.23 -15.84
N GLY A 50 4.09 -10.66 -15.36
CA GLY A 50 3.64 -12.05 -15.50
C GLY A 50 2.14 -12.20 -15.31
N VAL A 51 1.53 -13.14 -16.04
CA VAL A 51 0.13 -13.51 -15.85
C VAL A 51 -0.02 -15.02 -15.99
N GLU A 52 -0.49 -15.65 -14.92
CA GLU A 52 -0.82 -17.07 -14.83
C GLU A 52 -2.34 -17.23 -14.71
N VAL A 53 -2.92 -18.10 -15.54
CA VAL A 53 -4.32 -18.53 -15.40
C VAL A 53 -4.32 -19.80 -14.54
N ARG A 54 -4.90 -19.71 -13.35
CA ARG A 54 -5.03 -20.85 -12.44
C ARG A 54 -6.13 -21.82 -12.92
N PRO A 55 -6.12 -23.11 -12.51
CA PRO A 55 -7.13 -24.09 -12.93
C PRO A 55 -8.57 -23.71 -12.60
N ASN A 56 -8.78 -22.87 -11.59
CA ASN A 56 -10.09 -22.35 -11.21
C ASN A 56 -10.53 -21.13 -12.03
N GLY A 57 -9.77 -20.72 -13.05
CA GLY A 57 -10.05 -19.56 -13.91
C GLY A 57 -9.66 -18.21 -13.32
N PHE A 58 -8.99 -18.18 -12.17
CA PHE A 58 -8.47 -16.94 -11.59
C PHE A 58 -7.17 -16.54 -12.29
N LEU A 59 -6.95 -15.25 -12.41
CA LEU A 59 -5.70 -14.70 -12.94
C LEU A 59 -4.81 -14.31 -11.77
N ARG A 60 -3.60 -14.87 -11.72
CA ARG A 60 -2.51 -14.36 -10.88
C ARG A 60 -1.63 -13.45 -11.72
N ILE A 61 -1.45 -12.21 -11.28
CA ILE A 61 -0.87 -11.12 -12.08
C ILE A 61 0.32 -10.57 -11.29
N VAL A 62 1.52 -10.75 -11.82
CA VAL A 62 2.77 -10.25 -11.23
C VAL A 62 3.06 -8.87 -11.79
N VAL A 63 3.45 -7.95 -10.91
CA VAL A 63 3.84 -6.59 -11.28
C VAL A 63 5.31 -6.34 -10.96
N GLY A 64 6.00 -5.61 -11.83
CA GLY A 64 7.44 -5.35 -11.69
C GLY A 64 7.77 -4.27 -10.68
N VAL A 65 6.95 -3.21 -10.65
CA VAL A 65 7.18 -2.02 -9.82
C VAL A 65 5.96 -1.76 -8.93
N PRO A 66 5.84 -2.46 -7.78
CA PRO A 66 4.69 -2.28 -6.90
C PRO A 66 4.57 -0.86 -6.32
N GLY A 67 5.67 -0.09 -6.29
CA GLY A 67 5.68 1.29 -5.84
C GLY A 67 4.82 2.24 -6.68
N GLU A 68 4.50 1.90 -7.96
CA GLU A 68 3.58 2.69 -8.80
C GLU A 68 2.19 2.81 -8.19
N LEU A 69 1.86 1.90 -7.26
CA LEU A 69 0.64 1.97 -6.48
C LEU A 69 0.50 3.33 -5.78
N VAL A 70 1.59 3.86 -5.21
CA VAL A 70 1.61 5.12 -4.43
C VAL A 70 1.06 6.30 -5.23
N GLU A 71 1.34 6.40 -6.53
CA GLU A 71 0.86 7.51 -7.38
C GLU A 71 -0.62 7.40 -7.72
N SER A 72 -1.12 6.17 -7.80
CA SER A 72 -2.50 5.88 -8.22
C SER A 72 -3.48 5.78 -7.06
N LEU A 73 -3.01 5.60 -5.83
CA LEU A 73 -3.86 5.48 -4.68
C LEU A 73 -4.63 6.77 -4.42
N ARG A 74 -5.92 6.61 -4.13
CA ARG A 74 -6.81 7.67 -3.68
C ARG A 74 -7.52 7.15 -2.43
N PRO A 75 -7.09 7.55 -1.23
CA PRO A 75 -7.73 7.10 0.00
C PRO A 75 -9.22 7.44 0.00
N PRO A 76 -10.12 6.46 0.15
CA PRO A 76 -11.54 6.73 0.25
C PRO A 76 -11.86 7.38 1.61
N ARG A 77 -13.11 7.79 1.80
CA ARG A 77 -13.60 8.10 3.15
C ARG A 77 -13.62 6.80 3.96
N ILE A 78 -12.75 6.71 4.97
CA ILE A 78 -12.67 5.58 5.88
C ILE A 78 -13.65 5.84 7.05
N PRO A 79 -14.52 4.87 7.39
CA PRO A 79 -15.37 4.98 8.58
C PRO A 79 -14.54 5.20 9.83
N GLU A 80 -15.04 6.03 10.73
CA GLU A 80 -14.38 6.30 12.01
C GLU A 80 -14.40 5.02 12.89
N PRO A 81 -13.23 4.56 13.37
CA PRO A 81 -13.12 3.33 14.15
C PRO A 81 -13.57 3.55 15.59
N GLY A 82 -14.12 2.51 16.22
CA GLY A 82 -14.69 2.59 17.57
C GLY A 82 -13.70 2.42 18.72
N TRP A 83 -12.39 2.60 18.50
CA TRP A 83 -11.37 2.30 19.51
C TRP A 83 -11.24 3.39 20.59
N PRO A 84 -10.99 3.02 21.85
CA PRO A 84 -10.73 3.99 22.91
C PRO A 84 -9.38 4.72 22.73
N ASP A 85 -9.24 5.92 23.32
CA ASP A 85 -7.93 6.61 23.31
C ASP A 85 -6.91 5.94 24.25
N PHE A 86 -7.38 5.44 25.41
CA PHE A 86 -6.57 4.86 26.48
C PHE A 86 -6.92 3.38 26.72
N PRO A 87 -5.96 2.57 27.23
CA PRO A 87 -4.58 2.95 27.52
C PRO A 87 -3.73 3.09 26.24
N ARG A 88 -2.65 3.86 26.30
CA ARG A 88 -1.72 4.06 25.18
C ARG A 88 -0.64 2.98 25.18
N THR A 89 -1.05 1.75 24.87
CA THR A 89 -0.19 0.56 24.83
C THR A 89 -0.33 -0.15 23.49
N TRP A 90 0.65 -1.00 23.15
CA TRP A 90 0.64 -1.80 21.92
C TRP A 90 -0.54 -2.79 21.85
N ASP A 91 -1.14 -3.15 22.99
CA ASP A 91 -2.34 -3.98 23.05
C ASP A 91 -3.63 -3.22 22.66
N ASN A 92 -3.58 -1.88 22.56
CA ASN A 92 -4.71 -1.06 22.13
C ASN A 92 -4.62 -0.77 20.61
N PRO A 93 -5.51 -1.33 19.77
CA PRO A 93 -5.51 -1.10 18.33
C PRO A 93 -5.59 0.38 17.93
N GLY A 94 -6.34 1.19 18.69
CA GLY A 94 -6.45 2.62 18.44
C GLY A 94 -5.12 3.35 18.66
N PHE A 95 -4.37 2.96 19.69
CA PHE A 95 -3.04 3.51 19.92
C PHE A 95 -2.07 3.12 18.80
N VAL A 96 -2.07 1.85 18.38
CA VAL A 96 -1.23 1.36 17.27
C VAL A 96 -1.46 2.22 16.01
N VAL A 97 -2.71 2.41 15.61
CA VAL A 97 -3.06 3.18 14.41
C VAL A 97 -2.70 4.65 14.55
N ARG A 98 -3.07 5.30 15.66
CA ARG A 98 -2.78 6.73 15.88
C ARG A 98 -1.28 6.99 15.98
N TYR A 99 -0.51 6.07 16.57
CA TYR A 99 0.93 6.22 16.69
C TYR A 99 1.65 6.06 15.34
N ALA A 100 1.21 5.12 14.50
CA ALA A 100 1.68 5.02 13.12
C ALA A 100 1.39 6.30 12.31
N HIS A 101 0.20 6.88 12.45
CA HIS A 101 -0.13 8.18 11.86
C HIS A 101 0.81 9.29 12.36
N ALA A 102 1.04 9.37 13.68
CA ALA A 102 1.93 10.35 14.27
C ALA A 102 3.39 10.22 13.76
N ARG A 103 3.88 8.99 13.57
CA ARG A 103 5.19 8.70 12.95
C ARG A 103 5.24 9.17 11.50
N ALA A 104 4.19 8.94 10.72
CA ALA A 104 4.11 9.43 9.34
C ALA A 104 4.16 10.96 9.29
N CYS A 105 3.39 11.65 10.16
CA CYS A 105 3.47 13.10 10.31
C CYS A 105 4.88 13.58 10.71
N ALA A 106 5.56 12.86 11.61
CA ALA A 106 6.93 13.20 12.02
C ALA A 106 7.92 13.06 10.86
N VAL A 107 7.84 11.96 10.09
CA VAL A 107 8.65 11.74 8.89
C VAL A 107 8.53 12.91 7.92
N LEU A 108 7.31 13.38 7.63
CA LEU A 108 7.12 14.49 6.69
C LEU A 108 7.75 15.80 7.19
N ARG A 109 7.67 16.07 8.50
CA ARG A 109 8.32 17.24 9.11
C ARG A 109 9.85 17.12 9.05
N TRP A 110 10.39 15.97 9.40
CA TRP A 110 11.83 15.72 9.37
C TRP A 110 12.39 15.74 7.95
N ALA A 111 11.66 15.21 6.98
CA ALA A 111 12.04 15.25 5.57
C ALA A 111 12.26 16.70 5.10
N GLY A 112 11.35 17.62 5.46
CA GLY A 112 11.50 19.05 5.19
C GLY A 112 12.72 19.67 5.89
N ALA A 113 12.93 19.35 7.16
CA ALA A 113 14.08 19.86 7.93
C ALA A 113 15.44 19.33 7.43
N LEU A 114 15.47 18.10 6.91
CA LEU A 114 16.66 17.43 6.39
C LEU A 114 16.88 17.66 4.88
N GLY A 115 16.03 18.45 4.24
CA GLY A 115 16.16 18.79 2.81
C GLY A 115 15.90 17.62 1.86
N VAL A 116 15.05 16.67 2.24
CA VAL A 116 14.61 15.60 1.33
C VAL A 116 13.72 16.21 0.24
N PRO A 117 14.06 16.05 -1.07
CA PRO A 117 13.25 16.58 -2.15
C PRO A 117 11.84 15.97 -2.15
N LEU A 118 10.83 16.81 -2.44
CA LEU A 118 9.44 16.37 -2.60
C LEU A 118 9.16 15.84 -4.02
N ASP A 119 9.93 16.30 -5.01
CA ASP A 119 9.88 15.85 -6.39
C ASP A 119 10.87 14.70 -6.67
N GLY A 120 10.80 14.11 -7.86
CA GLY A 120 11.67 13.01 -8.23
C GLY A 120 11.33 11.68 -7.55
N PHE A 121 10.05 11.44 -7.25
CA PHE A 121 9.57 10.13 -6.78
C PHE A 121 9.97 9.04 -7.80
N ARG A 122 10.61 7.97 -7.30
CA ARG A 122 11.02 6.81 -8.08
C ARG A 122 10.38 5.56 -7.47
N PRO A 123 9.25 5.08 -8.01
CA PRO A 123 8.50 3.96 -7.42
C PRO A 123 9.30 2.66 -7.37
N GLU A 124 10.24 2.45 -8.29
CA GLU A 124 11.13 1.29 -8.34
C GLU A 124 12.07 1.17 -7.15
N LEU A 125 12.28 2.26 -6.39
CA LEU A 125 13.10 2.23 -5.17
C LEU A 125 12.35 1.68 -3.94
N LEU A 126 11.03 1.46 -4.03
CA LEU A 126 10.25 0.80 -2.98
C LEU A 126 10.28 -0.72 -3.14
N ASP A 127 11.48 -1.29 -3.23
CA ASP A 127 11.73 -2.71 -3.49
C ASP A 127 12.17 -3.49 -2.23
N GLY A 128 12.48 -2.80 -1.14
CA GLY A 128 12.84 -3.41 0.14
C GLY A 128 11.69 -4.21 0.75
N VAL A 129 12.02 -5.26 1.52
CA VAL A 129 11.03 -6.15 2.14
C VAL A 129 10.00 -5.38 3.00
N PHE A 130 10.45 -4.39 3.77
CA PHE A 130 9.58 -3.58 4.62
C PHE A 130 8.74 -2.59 3.82
N ASP A 131 9.31 -1.98 2.77
CA ASP A 131 8.59 -1.11 1.84
C ASP A 131 7.45 -1.90 1.16
N ARG A 132 7.75 -3.11 0.68
CA ARG A 132 6.79 -4.00 0.02
C ARG A 132 5.69 -4.49 0.96
N ARG A 133 5.98 -4.76 2.23
CA ARG A 133 4.95 -5.12 3.22
C ARG A 133 3.90 -4.01 3.39
N VAL A 134 4.33 -2.75 3.43
CA VAL A 134 3.40 -1.60 3.47
C VAL A 134 2.61 -1.51 2.17
N LEU A 135 3.28 -1.57 1.01
CA LEU A 135 2.63 -1.54 -0.30
C LEU A 135 1.59 -2.65 -0.46
N ARG A 136 1.88 -3.86 0.03
CA ARG A 136 0.96 -5.00 -0.03
C ARG A 136 -0.32 -4.75 0.73
N VAL A 137 -0.26 -4.12 1.91
CA VAL A 137 -1.48 -3.77 2.65
C VAL A 137 -2.23 -2.67 1.90
N LEU A 138 -1.54 -1.61 1.48
CA LEU A 138 -2.14 -0.51 0.71
C LEU A 138 -2.80 -0.99 -0.60
N ALA A 139 -2.31 -2.07 -1.21
CA ALA A 139 -2.86 -2.65 -2.42
C ALA A 139 -4.30 -3.20 -2.26
N GLU A 140 -4.77 -3.42 -1.02
CA GLU A 140 -6.17 -3.77 -0.75
C GLU A 140 -7.12 -2.57 -0.87
N LEU A 141 -6.61 -1.35 -0.72
CA LEU A 141 -7.42 -0.15 -0.54
C LEU A 141 -8.42 0.09 -1.70
N PRO A 142 -8.04 -0.06 -2.98
CA PRO A 142 -8.99 0.09 -4.08
C PRO A 142 -10.17 -0.88 -4.01
N GLY A 143 -9.93 -2.15 -3.64
CA GLY A 143 -10.97 -3.16 -3.47
C GLY A 143 -11.88 -2.86 -2.27
N ARG A 144 -11.32 -2.33 -1.18
CA ARG A 144 -12.10 -1.90 -0.01
C ARG A 144 -12.99 -0.70 -0.31
N ALA A 145 -12.52 0.26 -1.10
CA ALA A 145 -13.28 1.45 -1.47
C ALA A 145 -14.59 1.15 -2.20
N VAL A 146 -14.66 0.02 -2.93
CA VAL A 146 -15.85 -0.42 -3.67
C VAL A 146 -16.62 -1.54 -2.96
N SER A 147 -16.09 -2.05 -1.85
CA SER A 147 -16.70 -3.13 -1.07
C SER A 147 -17.63 -2.58 0.02
N ARG A 148 -18.61 -3.39 0.43
CA ARG A 148 -19.43 -3.14 1.63
C ARG A 148 -18.83 -3.77 2.89
N ASP A 149 -17.60 -4.29 2.80
CA ASP A 149 -16.92 -4.96 3.91
C ASP A 149 -16.62 -3.98 5.08
N PRO A 150 -17.17 -4.24 6.28
CA PRO A 150 -16.97 -3.38 7.44
C PRO A 150 -15.57 -3.48 8.07
N ALA A 151 -14.70 -4.41 7.67
CA ALA A 151 -13.43 -4.72 8.35
C ALA A 151 -12.30 -3.68 8.16
N TRP A 152 -12.65 -2.38 8.12
CA TRP A 152 -11.72 -1.25 8.07
C TRP A 152 -10.77 -1.21 9.26
N GLU A 153 -11.25 -1.53 10.46
CA GLU A 153 -10.44 -1.58 11.67
C GLU A 153 -9.25 -2.56 11.53
N SER A 154 -9.51 -3.78 11.07
CA SER A 154 -8.45 -4.78 10.84
C SER A 154 -7.45 -4.33 9.77
N PHE A 155 -7.94 -3.70 8.71
CA PHE A 155 -7.08 -3.14 7.65
C PHE A 155 -6.16 -2.04 8.19
N LEU A 156 -6.71 -1.09 8.94
CA LEU A 156 -5.96 0.02 9.53
C LEU A 156 -4.88 -0.49 10.50
N VAL A 157 -5.20 -1.48 11.34
CA VAL A 157 -4.23 -2.10 12.25
C VAL A 157 -3.11 -2.79 11.48
N ARG A 158 -3.42 -3.58 10.44
CA ARG A 158 -2.39 -4.22 9.61
C ARG A 158 -1.49 -3.21 8.91
N LEU A 159 -2.06 -2.12 8.39
CA LEU A 159 -1.28 -1.05 7.77
C LEU A 159 -0.36 -0.35 8.78
N ALA A 160 -0.88 -0.05 9.97
CA ALA A 160 -0.12 0.57 11.04
C ALA A 160 1.05 -0.31 11.48
N LEU A 161 0.82 -1.62 11.70
CA LEU A 161 1.88 -2.57 12.07
C LEU A 161 2.96 -2.68 10.99
N ALA A 162 2.57 -2.83 9.72
CA ALA A 162 3.53 -2.87 8.61
C ALA A 162 4.35 -1.58 8.51
N TYR A 163 3.73 -0.42 8.77
CA TYR A 163 4.41 0.86 8.76
C TYR A 163 5.32 1.07 9.98
N HIS A 164 4.95 0.56 11.16
CA HIS A 164 5.85 0.55 12.31
C HIS A 164 7.14 -0.21 12.00
N ASP A 165 7.04 -1.42 11.44
CA ASP A 165 8.20 -2.20 11.03
C ASP A 165 9.06 -1.46 10.00
N ALA A 166 8.43 -0.84 9.00
CA ALA A 166 9.14 -0.05 8.00
C ALA A 166 9.82 1.19 8.60
N HIS A 167 9.18 1.87 9.55
CA HIS A 167 9.78 3.03 10.20
C HIS A 167 11.07 2.67 10.97
N GLU A 168 11.12 1.50 11.60
CA GLU A 168 12.29 1.03 12.36
C GLU A 168 13.40 0.49 11.44
N HIS A 169 13.07 -0.30 10.43
CA HIS A 169 14.06 -1.06 9.64
C HIS A 169 14.36 -0.47 8.27
N ALA A 170 13.52 0.45 7.79
CA ALA A 170 13.59 1.07 6.48
C ALA A 170 13.24 2.58 6.61
N PRO A 171 14.03 3.35 7.38
CA PRO A 171 13.69 4.74 7.68
C PRO A 171 13.53 5.57 6.41
N ALA A 172 12.54 6.45 6.44
CA ALA A 172 12.19 7.31 5.30
C ALA A 172 13.09 8.54 5.18
N VAL A 173 13.76 8.93 6.26
CA VAL A 173 14.69 10.06 6.31
C VAL A 173 16.11 9.56 6.65
N PRO A 174 17.16 10.31 6.27
CA PRO A 174 18.53 9.92 6.62
C PRO A 174 18.74 9.81 8.14
N VAL A 175 19.59 8.88 8.55
CA VAL A 175 19.92 8.63 9.96
C VAL A 175 21.40 8.92 10.20
N GLY A 176 21.72 9.62 11.29
CA GLY A 176 23.09 10.02 11.61
C GLY A 176 23.68 10.94 10.54
N ASP A 177 24.87 10.60 10.04
CA ASP A 177 25.59 11.35 9.02
C ASP A 177 25.28 10.88 7.58
N GLU A 178 24.27 10.03 7.38
CA GLU A 178 23.90 9.57 6.05
C GLU A 178 23.45 10.74 5.15
N PRO A 179 23.88 10.78 3.87
CA PRO A 179 23.39 11.78 2.93
C PRO A 179 21.95 11.47 2.52
N VAL A 180 21.22 12.51 2.13
CA VAL A 180 19.95 12.36 1.41
C VAL A 180 20.18 11.59 0.11
N ARG A 181 19.25 10.68 -0.20
CA ARG A 181 19.28 9.77 -1.36
C ARG A 181 17.88 9.72 -1.99
N PRO A 182 17.74 9.41 -3.28
CA PRO A 182 16.43 9.27 -3.94
C PRO A 182 15.46 8.29 -3.25
N LEU A 183 16.00 7.27 -2.57
CA LEU A 183 15.21 6.33 -1.76
C LEU A 183 14.42 7.03 -0.64
N HIS A 184 14.98 8.07 -0.03
CA HIS A 184 14.31 8.85 1.02
C HIS A 184 13.08 9.56 0.45
N THR A 185 13.18 10.16 -0.73
CA THR A 185 12.01 10.73 -1.43
C THR A 185 10.95 9.65 -1.67
N ALA A 186 11.34 8.45 -2.12
CA ALA A 186 10.40 7.35 -2.34
C ALA A 186 9.65 6.94 -1.07
N ARG A 187 10.38 6.78 0.05
CA ARG A 187 9.80 6.40 1.34
C ARG A 187 9.01 7.52 2.01
N VAL A 188 9.39 8.77 1.83
CA VAL A 188 8.62 9.94 2.28
C VAL A 188 7.28 9.99 1.55
N ARG A 189 7.24 9.71 0.24
CA ARG A 189 5.97 9.59 -0.50
C ARG A 189 5.12 8.41 -0.01
N LEU A 190 5.73 7.28 0.33
CA LEU A 190 5.01 6.16 0.96
C LEU A 190 4.42 6.57 2.32
N ALA A 191 5.19 7.27 3.16
CA ALA A 191 4.73 7.79 4.44
C ALA A 191 3.59 8.81 4.29
N GLU A 192 3.62 9.64 3.24
CA GLU A 192 2.54 10.57 2.92
C GLU A 192 1.21 9.85 2.65
N VAL A 193 1.23 8.79 1.83
CA VAL A 193 0.05 7.96 1.58
C VAL A 193 -0.42 7.26 2.85
N VAL A 194 0.51 6.70 3.65
CA VAL A 194 0.16 6.08 4.93
C VAL A 194 -0.53 7.08 5.87
N ARG A 195 -0.03 8.32 5.97
CA ARG A 195 -0.66 9.39 6.76
C ARG A 195 -2.10 9.65 6.29
N GLU A 196 -2.34 9.69 4.98
CA GLU A 196 -3.69 10.00 4.47
C GLU A 196 -4.71 8.88 4.75
N VAL A 197 -4.24 7.64 4.80
CA VAL A 197 -5.05 6.44 5.06
C VAL A 197 -5.25 6.22 6.56
N LEU A 198 -4.22 6.33 7.39
CA LEU A 198 -4.33 6.12 8.83
C LEU A 198 -5.05 7.29 9.50
N ILE A 199 -5.82 6.99 10.54
CA ILE A 199 -6.61 7.98 11.26
C ILE A 199 -5.78 8.49 12.45
N GLY A 200 -5.43 9.78 12.40
CA GLY A 200 -4.77 10.48 13.49
C GLY A 200 -5.72 10.96 14.59
N PRO A 201 -5.18 11.41 15.74
CA PRO A 201 -5.98 11.95 16.83
C PRO A 201 -6.79 13.19 16.46
N GLU A 202 -6.40 13.93 15.42
CA GLU A 202 -7.13 15.11 14.93
C GLU A 202 -8.43 14.81 14.16
N ARG A 203 -8.74 13.53 13.93
CA ARG A 203 -9.97 13.05 13.28
C ARG A 203 -11.00 12.48 14.26
N LEU A 204 -10.76 12.60 15.58
CA LEU A 204 -11.63 12.23 16.70
C LEU A 204 -12.16 13.50 17.37
#